data_AF-A0A7T1HSU8-F1
#
_entry.id   AF-A0A7T1HSU8-F1
#
_cell.length_a   1.000
_cell.length_b   1.000
_cell.length_c   1.000
_cell.angle_alpha   90.00
_cell.angle_beta   90.00
_cell.angle_gamma   90.00
#
_symmetry.space_group_name_H-M   'P 1'
#
loop_
_entity.id
_entity.type
_entity.pdbx_description
1 polymer ?
#
loop_
_entity_poly.entity_id
_entity_poly.type
_entity_poly.pdbx_seq_one_letter_code
_entity_poly.pdbx_strand_id
1 'polypeptide(L)'
;MIRSALAALAVVVSTTPALADSTVAYCEMVRDNGEMLKGRCIWSQMQGNVYINDFNHYAFAFPAAEQGKTYERTNREGAGPSFKRPGYVINVYWDKPAREPGGF
;
A
#
# COMPACT_ATOMS: atom_id res chain seq x y z
N MET A 1 18.64 41.63 -44.32
CA MET A 1 19.17 41.07 -43.06
C MET A 1 17.97 40.73 -42.17
N ILE A 2 17.66 39.44 -41.97
CA ILE A 2 16.53 39.00 -41.13
C ILE A 2 17.13 38.29 -39.92
N ARG A 3 16.97 38.87 -38.73
CA ARG A 3 17.43 38.32 -37.45
C ARG A 3 16.31 37.46 -36.87
N SER A 4 16.40 36.15 -37.08
CA SER A 4 15.48 35.18 -36.46
C SER A 4 15.96 34.89 -35.04
N ALA A 5 15.22 35.38 -34.04
CA ALA A 5 15.47 35.07 -32.63
C ALA A 5 14.78 33.73 -32.28
N LEU A 6 15.57 32.69 -31.98
CA LEU A 6 15.09 31.45 -31.38
C LEU A 6 14.85 31.68 -29.89
N ALA A 7 13.58 31.75 -29.48
CA ALA A 7 13.20 31.70 -28.07
C ALA A 7 13.12 30.22 -27.63
N ALA A 8 14.12 29.77 -26.87
CA ALA A 8 14.10 28.46 -26.23
C ALA A 8 13.17 28.50 -25.01
N LEU A 9 11.99 27.88 -25.10
CA LEU A 9 11.13 27.65 -23.94
C LEU A 9 11.76 26.56 -23.06
N ALA A 10 12.36 26.97 -21.95
CA ALA A 10 12.77 26.05 -20.89
C ALA A 10 11.52 25.56 -20.14
N VAL A 11 11.08 24.34 -20.43
CA VAL A 11 10.04 23.65 -19.66
C VAL A 11 10.66 23.20 -18.35
N VAL A 12 10.39 23.94 -17.27
CA VAL A 12 10.74 23.51 -15.91
C VAL A 12 9.75 22.42 -15.50
N VAL A 13 10.13 21.15 -15.70
CA VAL A 13 9.35 20.01 -15.19
C VAL A 13 9.59 19.95 -13.69
N SER A 14 8.76 20.61 -12.90
CA SER A 14 8.70 20.43 -11.46
C SER A 14 8.20 19.01 -11.18
N THR A 15 9.12 18.07 -10.98
CA THR A 15 8.82 16.74 -10.46
C THR A 15 8.42 16.90 -8.99
N THR A 16 7.14 17.18 -8.72
CA THR A 16 6.62 16.98 -7.37
C THR A 16 6.90 15.52 -7.01
N PRO A 17 7.65 15.23 -5.93
CA PRO A 17 7.76 13.86 -5.46
C PRO A 17 6.33 13.40 -5.23
N ALA A 18 5.91 12.37 -5.96
CA ALA A 18 4.63 11.74 -5.71
C ALA A 18 4.75 11.17 -4.29
N LEU A 19 4.15 11.87 -3.32
CA LEU A 19 3.93 11.36 -1.98
C LEU A 19 3.23 10.02 -2.21
N ALA A 20 3.94 8.92 -1.98
CA ALA A 20 3.30 7.62 -1.91
C ALA A 20 2.15 7.78 -0.93
N ASP A 21 0.92 7.42 -1.33
CA ASP A 21 -0.24 7.48 -0.45
C ASP A 21 0.06 6.54 0.70
N SER A 22 0.46 7.13 1.83
CA SER A 22 0.85 6.41 3.03
C SER A 22 -0.08 6.81 4.15
N THR A 23 -0.58 5.80 4.86
CA THR A 23 -1.49 6.01 5.96
C THR A 23 -1.22 4.99 7.05
N VAL A 24 -1.51 5.40 8.26
CA VAL A 24 -1.63 4.47 9.37
C VAL A 24 -2.90 3.64 9.14
N ALA A 25 -2.79 2.33 9.34
CA ALA A 25 -3.87 1.38 9.22
C ALA A 25 -3.80 0.35 10.35
N TYR A 26 -4.82 -0.49 10.44
CA TYR A 26 -4.82 -1.69 11.25
C TYR A 26 -4.67 -2.90 10.33
N CYS A 27 -3.69 -3.77 10.63
CA CYS A 27 -3.42 -4.97 9.86
C CYS A 27 -3.75 -6.21 10.68
N GLU A 28 -4.27 -7.22 9.99
CA GLU A 28 -4.48 -8.56 10.50
C GLU A 28 -3.83 -9.54 9.52
N MET A 29 -2.97 -10.42 10.02
CA MET A 29 -2.38 -11.50 9.25
C MET A 29 -2.83 -12.82 9.82
N VAL A 30 -3.36 -13.69 8.97
CA VAL A 30 -3.74 -15.05 9.30
C VAL A 30 -2.83 -15.98 8.51
N ARG A 31 -2.09 -16.84 9.20
CA ARG A 31 -1.25 -17.86 8.60
C ARG A 31 -2.03 -19.16 8.42
N ASP A 32 -1.56 -20.02 7.51
CA ASP A 32 -2.22 -21.30 7.19
C ASP A 32 -2.26 -22.26 8.39
N ASN A 33 -1.36 -22.11 9.37
CA ASN A 33 -1.35 -22.86 10.62
C ASN A 33 -2.36 -22.35 11.67
N GLY A 34 -3.15 -21.33 11.35
CA GLY A 34 -4.13 -20.71 12.25
C GLY A 34 -3.56 -19.62 13.16
N GLU A 35 -2.27 -19.33 13.09
CA GLU A 35 -1.66 -18.22 13.82
C GLU A 35 -2.19 -16.88 13.28
N MET A 36 -2.65 -16.02 14.18
CA MET A 36 -3.23 -14.73 13.85
C MET A 36 -2.45 -13.62 14.54
N LEU A 37 -1.93 -12.69 13.74
CA LEU A 37 -1.24 -11.50 14.20
C LEU A 37 -2.07 -10.28 13.86
N LYS A 38 -2.20 -9.35 14.80
CA LYS A 38 -2.95 -8.11 14.61
C LYS A 38 -2.20 -6.94 15.19
N GLY A 39 -2.46 -5.75 14.67
CA GLY A 39 -1.84 -4.56 15.19
C GLY A 39 -1.86 -3.40 14.20
N ARG A 40 -1.38 -2.27 14.69
CA ARG A 40 -1.12 -1.09 13.86
C ARG A 40 -0.07 -1.42 12.80
N CYS A 41 -0.23 -0.84 11.63
CA CYS A 41 0.72 -0.93 10.52
C CYS A 41 0.75 0.39 9.74
N ILE A 42 1.81 0.60 8.97
CA ILE A 42 1.90 1.69 7.99
C ILE A 42 1.69 1.09 6.62
N TRP A 43 0.58 1.45 5.99
CA TRP A 43 0.32 1.10 4.60
C TRP A 43 0.86 2.20 3.70
N SER A 44 1.44 1.84 2.57
CA SER A 44 1.84 2.78 1.53
C SER A 44 1.63 2.21 0.15
N GLN A 45 1.26 3.05 -0.81
CA GLN A 45 1.14 2.69 -2.21
C GLN A 45 1.83 3.69 -3.13
N MET A 46 2.57 3.16 -4.09
CA MET A 46 3.23 3.95 -5.14
C MET A 46 3.20 3.19 -6.46
N GLN A 47 2.59 3.80 -7.48
CA GLN A 47 2.53 3.22 -8.84
C GLN A 47 1.99 1.78 -8.85
N GLY A 48 0.98 1.49 -8.02
CA GLY A 48 0.38 0.16 -7.87
C GLY A 48 1.14 -0.80 -6.96
N ASN A 49 2.40 -0.52 -6.61
CA ASN A 49 3.15 -1.29 -5.61
C ASN A 49 2.64 -0.91 -4.21
N VAL A 50 2.45 -1.92 -3.36
CA VAL A 50 2.01 -1.72 -1.98
C VAL A 50 3.08 -2.20 -1.01
N TYR A 51 3.30 -1.44 0.05
CA TYR A 51 4.16 -1.81 1.16
C TYR A 51 3.40 -1.68 2.48
N ILE A 52 3.56 -2.68 3.35
CA ILE A 52 3.05 -2.68 4.71
C ILE A 52 4.26 -2.74 5.64
N ASN A 53 4.50 -1.67 6.37
CA ASN A 53 5.63 -1.53 7.30
C ASN A 53 5.13 -1.46 8.74
N ASP A 54 6.05 -1.59 9.70
CA ASP A 54 5.80 -1.48 11.14
C ASP A 54 4.68 -2.38 11.69
N PHE A 55 4.40 -3.51 11.02
CA PHE A 55 3.40 -4.47 11.46
C PHE A 55 4.05 -5.58 12.28
N ASN A 56 4.03 -5.48 13.62
CA ASN A 56 4.63 -6.46 14.52
C ASN A 56 6.10 -6.81 14.17
N HIS A 57 6.91 -5.79 13.84
CA HIS A 57 8.30 -5.90 13.36
C HIS A 57 8.49 -6.54 11.97
N TYR A 58 7.40 -6.81 11.25
CA TYR A 58 7.46 -7.30 9.88
C TYR A 58 7.23 -6.16 8.87
N ALA A 59 7.83 -6.34 7.70
CA ALA A 59 7.57 -5.53 6.52
C ALA A 59 7.19 -6.45 5.35
N PHE A 60 6.18 -6.04 4.60
CA PHE A 60 5.66 -6.78 3.45
C PHE A 60 5.66 -5.88 2.22
N ALA A 61 6.12 -6.44 1.11
CA ALA A 61 6.06 -5.81 -0.20
C ALA A 61 5.15 -6.62 -1.13
N PHE A 62 4.26 -5.91 -1.81
CA PHE A 62 3.33 -6.42 -2.81
C PHE A 62 3.54 -5.63 -4.12
N PRO A 63 4.56 -6.01 -4.91
CA PRO A 63 4.85 -5.35 -6.18
C PRO A 63 3.74 -5.62 -7.20
N ALA A 64 3.32 -4.61 -7.94
CA ALA A 64 2.24 -4.74 -8.92
C ALA A 64 2.52 -5.83 -9.98
N ALA A 65 3.78 -6.03 -10.36
CA ALA A 65 4.22 -7.04 -11.33
C ALA A 65 4.00 -8.50 -10.87
N GLU A 66 3.76 -8.69 -9.57
CA GLU A 66 3.63 -9.98 -8.89
C GLU A 66 2.18 -10.34 -8.55
N GLN A 67 1.24 -9.41 -8.76
CA GLN A 67 -0.19 -9.66 -8.62
C GLN A 67 -0.64 -10.71 -9.66
N GLY A 68 -1.38 -11.72 -9.19
CA GLY A 68 -1.81 -12.86 -10.01
C GLY A 68 -0.73 -13.94 -10.20
N LYS A 69 0.47 -13.76 -9.64
CA LYS A 69 1.57 -14.73 -9.71
C LYS A 69 1.93 -15.28 -8.34
N THR A 70 2.38 -14.40 -7.45
CA THR A 70 2.81 -14.78 -6.09
C THR A 70 1.81 -14.35 -5.04
N TYR A 71 0.89 -13.45 -5.38
CA TYR A 71 -0.20 -13.05 -4.50
C TYR A 71 -1.43 -12.57 -5.25
N GLU A 72 -2.57 -12.65 -4.57
CA GLU A 72 -3.83 -12.05 -5.01
C GLU A 72 -4.15 -10.83 -4.16
N ARG A 73 -4.67 -9.77 -4.79
CA ARG A 73 -5.14 -8.57 -4.12
C ARG A 73 -6.64 -8.43 -4.30
N THR A 74 -7.36 -8.33 -3.20
CA THR A 74 -8.80 -8.06 -3.18
C THR A 74 -9.02 -6.70 -2.52
N ASN A 75 -9.57 -5.74 -3.27
CA ASN A 75 -10.03 -4.48 -2.68
C ASN A 75 -11.43 -4.70 -2.10
N ARG A 76 -11.65 -4.25 -0.87
CA ARG A 76 -12.92 -4.41 -0.15
C ARG A 76 -13.52 -3.02 0.02
N GLU A 77 -14.79 -2.84 -0.34
CA GLU A 77 -15.44 -1.54 -0.14
C GLU A 77 -15.57 -1.23 1.36
N GLY A 78 -15.28 0.01 1.74
CA GLY A 78 -15.34 0.46 3.15
C GLY A 78 -14.29 -0.16 4.08
N ALA A 79 -13.42 -1.04 3.58
CA ALA A 79 -12.31 -1.62 4.32
C ALA A 79 -11.01 -1.48 3.53
N GLY A 80 -9.87 -1.78 4.14
CA GLY A 80 -8.60 -1.81 3.42
C GLY A 80 -8.47 -3.07 2.54
N PRO A 81 -7.47 -3.07 1.63
CA PRO A 81 -7.20 -4.21 0.75
C PRO A 81 -6.83 -5.47 1.54
N SER A 82 -7.07 -6.63 0.93
CA SER A 82 -6.60 -7.93 1.39
C SER A 82 -5.59 -8.48 0.41
N PHE A 83 -4.52 -9.08 0.92
CA PHE A 83 -3.44 -9.70 0.17
C PHE A 83 -3.33 -11.16 0.57
N LYS A 84 -3.56 -12.06 -0.38
CA LYS A 84 -3.43 -13.50 -0.18
C LYS A 84 -2.15 -14.01 -0.83
N ARG A 85 -1.30 -14.66 -0.05
CA ARG A 85 -0.10 -15.39 -0.50
C ARG A 85 -0.16 -16.84 -0.05
N PRO A 86 0.57 -17.77 -0.68
CA PRO A 86 0.78 -19.09 -0.09
C PRO A 86 1.39 -18.94 1.30
N GLY A 87 0.78 -19.55 2.33
CA GLY A 87 1.24 -19.48 3.72
C GLY A 87 0.52 -18.45 4.60
N TYR A 88 -0.06 -17.38 4.03
CA TYR A 88 -0.75 -16.35 4.82
C TYR A 88 -1.65 -15.40 4.01
N VAL A 89 -2.59 -14.77 4.71
CA VAL A 89 -3.44 -13.67 4.23
C VAL A 89 -3.22 -12.44 5.11
N ILE A 90 -2.98 -11.28 4.50
CA ILE A 90 -2.93 -9.98 5.21
C ILE A 90 -4.15 -9.15 4.82
N ASN A 91 -4.95 -8.79 5.82
CA ASN A 91 -6.08 -7.88 5.72
C ASN A 91 -5.68 -6.51 6.28
N VAL A 92 -5.85 -5.47 5.48
CA VAL A 92 -5.69 -4.07 5.91
C VAL A 92 -7.06 -3.50 6.22
N TYR A 93 -7.15 -2.70 7.27
CA TYR A 93 -8.35 -1.95 7.66
C TYR A 93 -7.96 -0.49 7.90
N TRP A 94 -8.68 0.45 7.29
CA TRP A 94 -8.42 1.88 7.49
C TRP A 94 -8.77 2.32 8.91
N ASP A 95 -9.85 1.75 9.44
CA ASP A 95 -10.27 1.90 10.83
C ASP A 95 -10.14 0.58 11.59
N LYS A 96 -9.92 0.64 12.91
CA LYS A 96 -9.87 -0.55 13.75
C LYS A 96 -11.25 -1.23 13.72
N PRO A 97 -11.36 -2.51 13.31
CA PRO A 97 -12.65 -3.18 13.23
C PRO A 97 -13.29 -3.31 14.62
N ALA A 98 -14.54 -2.86 14.76
CA ALA A 98 -15.30 -2.82 16.02
C ALA A 98 -15.55 -4.19 16.70
N ARG A 99 -15.24 -5.30 16.01
CA ARG A 99 -15.38 -6.66 16.56
C ARG A 99 -14.23 -7.07 17.50
N GLU A 100 -13.24 -6.22 17.72
CA GLU A 100 -12.27 -6.40 18.80
C GLU A 100 -12.76 -5.71 20.08
N PRO A 101 -12.53 -6.28 21.29
CA PRO A 101 -12.86 -5.59 22.52
C PRO A 101 -12.15 -4.22 22.56
N GLY A 102 -12.95 -3.15 22.69
CA GLY A 102 -12.50 -1.77 22.73
C GLY A 102 -12.52 -1.00 21.38
N GLY A 103 -13.35 -1.38 20.42
CA GLY A 103 -13.76 -0.47 19.33
C GLY A 103 -14.91 0.44 19.81
N PHE A 104 -14.73 1.75 19.74
CA PHE A 104 -15.79 2.74 19.99
C PHE A 104 -16.63 2.95 18.75
#